data_AF-A0A925TLX4-F1
#
_entry.id   AF-A0A925TLX4-F1
#
_cell.length_a   1.000
_cell.length_b   1.000
_cell.length_c   1.000
_cell.angle_alpha   90.00
_cell.angle_beta   90.00
_cell.angle_gamma   90.00
#
_symmetry.space_group_name_H-M   'P 1'
#
loop_
_entity.id
_entity.type
_entity.pdbx_description
1 polymer ?
#
loop_
_entity_poly.entity_id
_entity_poly.type
_entity_poly.pdbx_seq_one_letter_code
_entity_poly.pdbx_strand_id
1 'polypeptide(L)'
;MPAPPRDDLRRLHFINALFAQVTGDDLYLAEQIKEAIAFSLSELEDQTREHPEFAAKYDAAFNASAARLLESFFAGQPRHGFYHWNALSTLTSATPLFARAELMTGLKRLAPHRESTLLVTNLRPALLPPEKRATVRRQREYEDALAYIRDLTAARTAPSADLRLLFL
;
A
#
# COMPACT_ATOMS: atom_id res chain seq x y z
N MET A 1 -5.92 24.74 -18.86
CA MET A 1 -5.12 24.13 -17.79
C MET A 1 -4.16 23.14 -18.44
N PRO A 2 -2.85 23.18 -18.16
CA PRO A 2 -1.94 22.13 -18.62
C PRO A 2 -2.39 20.79 -18.03
N ALA A 3 -2.24 19.71 -18.80
CA ALA A 3 -2.56 18.37 -18.31
C ALA A 3 -1.64 18.04 -17.12
N PRO A 4 -2.19 17.54 -15.99
CA PRO A 4 -1.36 17.14 -14.87
C PRO A 4 -0.37 16.06 -15.31
N PRO A 5 0.89 16.10 -14.84
CA PRO A 5 1.87 15.07 -15.14
C PRO A 5 1.32 13.70 -14.73
N ARG A 6 1.59 12.67 -15.54
CA ARG A 6 0.99 11.32 -15.37
C ARG A 6 1.17 10.75 -13.97
N ASP A 7 2.30 11.04 -13.32
CA ASP A 7 2.59 10.57 -11.97
C ASP A 7 1.67 11.21 -10.93
N ASP A 8 1.24 12.45 -11.15
CA ASP A 8 0.39 13.18 -10.23
C ASP A 8 -1.06 12.69 -10.26
N LEU A 9 -1.57 12.37 -11.46
CA LEU A 9 -2.84 11.67 -11.61
C LEU A 9 -2.80 10.27 -10.97
N ARG A 10 -1.68 9.55 -11.15
CA ARG A 10 -1.51 8.24 -10.52
C ARG A 10 -1.55 8.33 -9.00
N ARG A 11 -0.89 9.33 -8.40
CA ARG A 11 -0.92 9.57 -6.94
C ARG A 11 -2.31 10.01 -6.46
N LEU A 12 -3.02 10.84 -7.22
CA LEU A 12 -4.38 11.24 -6.85
C LEU A 12 -5.35 10.06 -6.87
N HIS A 13 -5.33 9.25 -7.94
CA HIS A 13 -6.13 8.02 -7.99
C HIS A 13 -5.77 7.05 -6.87
N PHE A 14 -4.49 6.96 -6.52
CA PHE A 14 -4.01 6.17 -5.41
C PHE A 14 -4.60 6.64 -4.07
N ILE A 15 -4.54 7.93 -3.76
CA ILE A 15 -5.13 8.49 -2.54
C ILE A 15 -6.64 8.27 -2.53
N ASN A 16 -7.32 8.52 -3.65
CA ASN A 16 -8.77 8.31 -3.72
C ASN A 16 -9.15 6.85 -3.44
N ALA A 17 -8.44 5.87 -4.03
CA ALA A 17 -8.69 4.46 -3.77
C ALA A 17 -8.36 4.04 -2.32
N LEU A 18 -7.27 4.58 -1.77
CA LEU A 18 -6.77 4.24 -0.44
C LEU A 18 -7.64 4.83 0.68
N PHE A 19 -8.15 6.05 0.47
CA PHE A 19 -8.96 6.78 1.41
C PHE A 19 -10.44 6.79 1.05
N ALA A 20 -10.92 6.03 0.06
CA ALA A 20 -12.33 6.02 -0.37
C ALA A 20 -13.33 5.86 0.80
N GLN A 21 -12.97 5.08 1.82
CA GLN A 21 -13.78 4.88 3.02
C GLN A 21 -13.79 6.07 3.98
N VAL A 22 -12.77 6.93 3.90
CA VAL A 22 -12.55 8.14 4.71
C VAL A 22 -13.10 9.37 3.99
N THR A 23 -12.89 9.45 2.66
CA THR A 23 -13.28 10.57 1.82
C THR A 23 -14.67 10.41 1.22
N GLY A 24 -15.24 9.19 1.21
CA GLY A 24 -16.54 8.95 0.57
C GLY A 24 -16.53 9.25 -0.93
N ASP A 25 -15.42 8.99 -1.61
CA ASP A 25 -15.13 9.38 -3.00
C ASP A 25 -15.08 10.91 -3.24
N ASP A 26 -14.93 11.72 -2.19
CA ASP A 26 -14.65 13.15 -2.32
C ASP A 26 -13.23 13.37 -2.86
N LEU A 27 -13.17 13.67 -4.15
CA LEU A 27 -11.95 13.98 -4.90
C LEU A 27 -11.21 15.21 -4.35
N TYR A 28 -11.92 16.17 -3.74
CA TYR A 28 -11.30 17.35 -3.15
C TYR A 28 -10.55 16.98 -1.86
N LEU A 29 -11.15 16.16 -1.00
CA LEU A 29 -10.45 15.62 0.18
C LEU A 29 -9.27 14.73 -0.23
N ALA A 30 -9.41 13.93 -1.29
CA ALA A 30 -8.31 13.14 -1.83
C ALA A 30 -7.15 14.03 -2.33
N GLU A 31 -7.46 15.16 -2.96
CA GLU A 31 -6.46 16.14 -3.38
C GLU A 31 -5.76 16.81 -2.19
N GLN A 32 -6.51 17.20 -1.15
CA GLN A 32 -5.93 17.76 0.08
C GLN A 32 -4.98 16.79 0.79
N ILE A 33 -5.35 15.51 0.87
CA ILE A 33 -4.47 14.47 1.44
C ILE A 33 -3.21 14.29 0.59
N LYS A 34 -3.35 14.26 -0.74
CA LYS A 34 -2.20 14.18 -1.67
C LYS A 34 -1.25 15.36 -1.44
N GLU A 35 -1.78 16.58 -1.38
CA GLU A 35 -0.99 17.80 -1.16
C GLU A 35 -0.32 17.81 0.21
N ALA A 36 -1.00 17.40 1.27
CA ALA A 36 -0.41 17.31 2.60
C ALA A 36 0.77 16.32 2.65
N ILE A 37 0.64 15.17 1.97
CA ILE A 37 1.73 14.20 1.86
C ILE A 37 2.88 14.77 1.01
N ALA A 38 2.57 15.39 -0.13
CA ALA A 38 3.58 16.02 -0.99
C ALA A 38 4.36 17.11 -0.23
N PHE A 39 3.65 17.96 0.52
CA PHE A 39 4.25 18.98 1.38
C PHE A 39 5.20 18.38 2.42
N SER A 40 4.84 17.24 3.03
CA SER A 40 5.72 16.54 3.98
C SER A 40 6.98 15.95 3.33
N LEU A 41 7.00 15.83 2.01
CA LEU A 41 8.09 15.28 1.20
C LEU A 41 8.73 16.33 0.28
N SER A 42 8.52 17.62 0.54
CA SER A 42 8.94 18.72 -0.34
C SER A 42 10.43 18.68 -0.71
N GLU A 43 11.31 18.45 0.27
CA GLU A 43 12.75 18.31 0.01
C GLU A 43 13.08 17.14 -0.94
N LEU A 44 12.35 16.03 -0.84
CA LEU A 44 12.54 14.88 -1.70
C LEU A 44 11.89 15.10 -3.08
N GLU A 45 10.83 15.89 -3.15
CA GLU A 45 10.21 16.33 -4.41
C GLU A 45 11.16 17.21 -5.21
N ASP A 46 11.79 18.19 -4.56
CA ASP A 46 12.76 19.08 -5.18
C ASP A 46 13.98 18.30 -5.68
N GLN A 47 14.51 17.38 -4.85
CA GLN A 47 15.58 16.46 -5.27
C GLN A 47 15.17 15.59 -6.47
N THR A 48 13.94 15.11 -6.53
CA THR A 48 13.44 14.30 -7.64
C THR A 48 13.27 15.12 -8.93
N ARG A 49 12.95 16.41 -8.79
CA ARG A 49 12.83 17.34 -9.93
C ARG A 49 14.20 17.66 -10.54
N GLU A 50 15.24 17.74 -9.72
CA GLU A 50 16.63 17.90 -10.15
C GLU A 50 17.26 16.59 -10.64
N HIS A 51 16.88 15.47 -10.02
CA HIS A 51 17.41 14.12 -10.27
C HIS A 51 16.27 13.11 -10.49
N PRO A 52 15.84 12.91 -11.75
CA PRO A 52 14.77 11.98 -12.09
C PRO A 52 15.01 10.53 -11.63
N GLU A 53 16.27 10.13 -11.39
CA GLU A 53 16.59 8.81 -10.79
C GLU A 53 15.96 8.58 -9.41
N PHE A 54 15.59 9.64 -8.68
CA PHE A 54 14.97 9.51 -7.36
C PHE A 54 13.45 9.29 -7.38
N ALA A 55 12.82 9.24 -8.56
CA ALA A 55 11.37 9.06 -8.67
C ALA A 55 10.86 7.80 -7.93
N ALA A 56 11.57 6.67 -8.03
CA ALA A 56 11.19 5.45 -7.31
C ALA A 56 11.31 5.59 -5.78
N LYS A 57 12.30 6.37 -5.31
CA LYS A 57 12.49 6.67 -3.89
C LYS A 57 11.38 7.59 -3.38
N TYR A 58 11.00 8.59 -4.17
CA TYR A 58 9.86 9.46 -3.87
C TYR A 58 8.56 8.67 -3.77
N ASP A 59 8.26 7.81 -4.75
CA ASP A 59 7.04 6.99 -4.73
C ASP A 59 6.99 6.06 -3.51
N ALA A 60 8.11 5.43 -3.13
CA ALA A 60 8.19 4.60 -1.94
C ALA A 60 7.96 5.42 -0.65
N ALA A 61 8.51 6.63 -0.57
CA ALA A 61 8.30 7.54 0.56
C ALA A 61 6.84 8.03 0.62
N PHE A 62 6.25 8.38 -0.52
CA PHE A 62 4.85 8.78 -0.64
C PHE A 62 3.90 7.68 -0.15
N ASN A 63 4.10 6.45 -0.63
CA ASN A 63 3.31 5.29 -0.19
C ASN A 63 3.45 5.03 1.31
N ALA A 64 4.66 5.17 1.86
CA ALA A 64 4.91 5.01 3.29
C ALA A 64 4.20 6.09 4.12
N SER A 65 4.23 7.35 3.68
CA SER A 65 3.52 8.46 4.34
C SER A 65 2.00 8.26 4.29
N ALA A 66 1.45 7.82 3.15
CA ALA A 66 0.04 7.51 3.02
C ALA A 66 -0.39 6.36 3.96
N ALA A 67 0.42 5.30 4.05
CA ALA A 67 0.16 4.19 4.96
C ALA A 67 0.19 4.62 6.44
N ARG A 68 1.15 5.47 6.84
CA ARG A 68 1.21 6.03 8.20
C ARG A 68 0.01 6.92 8.52
N LEU A 69 -0.45 7.71 7.55
CA LEU A 69 -1.62 8.55 7.73
C LEU A 69 -2.89 7.70 7.96
N LEU A 70 -3.07 6.63 7.19
CA LEU A 70 -4.15 5.67 7.43
C LEU A 70 -4.02 4.98 8.79
N GLU A 71 -2.81 4.55 9.18
CA GLU A 71 -2.57 3.94 10.48
C GLU A 71 -2.97 4.89 11.61
N SER A 72 -2.57 6.16 11.51
CA SER A 72 -2.94 7.19 12.49
C SER A 72 -4.45 7.45 12.52
N PHE A 73 -5.12 7.42 11.36
CA PHE A 73 -6.57 7.58 11.28
C PHE A 73 -7.31 6.43 11.97
N PHE A 74 -6.92 5.19 11.72
CA PHE A 74 -7.54 4.02 12.34
C PHE A 74 -7.13 3.81 13.80
N ALA A 75 -5.98 4.32 14.24
CA ALA A 75 -5.60 4.30 15.65
C ALA A 75 -6.61 5.04 16.55
N GLY A 76 -7.32 6.03 16.01
CA GLY A 76 -8.43 6.72 16.69
C GLY A 76 -9.75 5.94 16.70
N GLN A 77 -9.83 4.81 15.99
CA GLN A 77 -11.06 4.03 15.83
C GLN A 77 -10.94 2.67 16.53
N PRO A 78 -11.41 2.54 17.79
CA PRO A 78 -11.21 1.33 18.58
C PRO A 78 -11.94 0.09 18.03
N ARG A 79 -12.90 0.28 17.10
CA ARG A 79 -13.67 -0.79 16.47
C ARG A 79 -13.02 -1.34 15.20
N HIS A 80 -12.04 -0.63 14.63
CA HIS A 80 -11.43 -1.00 13.35
C HIS A 80 -10.00 -1.50 13.54
N GLY A 81 -9.69 -2.68 13.01
CA GLY A 81 -8.34 -3.22 13.01
C GLY A 81 -7.55 -2.73 11.80
N PHE A 82 -6.33 -2.26 11.98
CA PHE A 82 -5.45 -1.91 10.86
C PHE A 82 -4.13 -2.67 10.96
N TYR A 83 -3.68 -3.22 9.84
CA TYR A 83 -2.35 -3.82 9.72
C TYR A 83 -1.75 -3.49 8.36
N HIS A 84 -0.56 -2.89 8.40
CA HIS A 84 0.24 -2.61 7.22
C HIS A 84 1.38 -3.62 7.08
N TRP A 85 1.41 -4.30 5.94
CA TRP A 85 2.50 -5.16 5.52
C TRP A 85 3.22 -4.55 4.33
N ASN A 86 4.52 -4.28 4.49
CA ASN A 86 5.38 -3.79 3.42
C ASN A 86 6.30 -4.91 2.93
N ALA A 87 6.10 -5.36 1.69
CA ALA A 87 6.87 -6.45 1.08
C ALA A 87 8.36 -6.10 0.85
N LEU A 88 8.71 -4.81 0.86
CA LEU A 88 10.09 -4.32 0.80
C LEU A 88 10.69 -4.00 2.18
N SER A 89 9.97 -4.28 3.29
CA SER A 89 10.48 -3.97 4.63
C SER A 89 11.80 -4.67 4.95
N THR A 90 11.98 -5.89 4.45
CA THR A 90 13.25 -6.61 4.51
C THR A 90 13.56 -7.31 3.18
N LEU A 91 14.82 -7.71 2.98
CA LEU A 91 15.27 -8.47 1.80
C LEU A 91 14.53 -9.81 1.63
N THR A 92 13.99 -10.36 2.72
CA THR A 92 13.32 -11.67 2.72
C THR A 92 11.81 -11.57 2.86
N SER A 93 11.23 -10.41 3.17
CA SER A 93 9.79 -10.28 3.47
C SER A 93 8.91 -10.79 2.32
N ALA A 94 9.28 -10.53 1.06
CA ALA A 94 8.53 -11.02 -0.09
C ALA A 94 8.70 -12.52 -0.41
N THR A 95 9.60 -13.23 0.28
CA THR A 95 9.75 -14.68 0.10
C THR A 95 8.60 -15.44 0.75
N PRO A 96 8.13 -16.57 0.18
CA PRO A 96 6.88 -17.21 0.62
C PRO A 96 6.78 -17.52 2.12
N LEU A 97 7.89 -17.98 2.72
CA LEU A 97 7.92 -18.33 4.15
C LEU A 97 7.72 -17.11 5.06
N PHE A 98 8.44 -16.03 4.78
CA PHE A 98 8.38 -14.81 5.59
C PHE A 98 7.09 -14.03 5.33
N ALA A 99 6.67 -13.93 4.07
CA ALA A 99 5.38 -13.35 3.70
C ALA A 99 4.25 -14.02 4.49
N ARG A 100 4.22 -15.37 4.51
CA ARG A 100 3.25 -16.12 5.30
C ARG A 100 3.33 -15.79 6.79
N ALA A 101 4.51 -15.78 7.39
CA ALA A 101 4.68 -15.56 8.82
C ALA A 101 4.23 -14.15 9.25
N GLU A 102 4.63 -13.13 8.49
CA GLU A 102 4.27 -11.73 8.73
C GLU A 102 2.78 -11.51 8.52
N LEU A 103 2.20 -12.02 7.42
CA LEU A 103 0.76 -11.93 7.16
C LEU A 103 -0.08 -12.66 8.23
N MET A 104 0.33 -13.86 8.66
CA MET A 104 -0.35 -14.56 9.75
C MET A 104 -0.30 -13.78 11.06
N THR A 105 0.81 -13.08 11.33
CA THR A 105 0.93 -12.20 12.49
C THR A 105 -0.04 -11.03 12.39
N GLY A 106 -0.14 -10.40 11.21
CA GLY A 106 -1.12 -9.35 10.93
C GLY A 106 -2.56 -9.83 11.10
N LEU A 107 -2.93 -10.92 10.45
CA LEU A 107 -4.28 -11.51 10.52
C LEU A 107 -4.66 -11.87 11.96
N LYS A 108 -3.72 -12.38 12.77
CA LYS A 108 -3.96 -12.63 14.20
C LYS A 108 -4.25 -11.35 14.98
N ARG A 109 -3.60 -10.23 14.65
CA ARG A 109 -3.86 -8.92 15.28
C ARG A 109 -5.21 -8.35 14.85
N LEU A 110 -5.64 -8.62 13.62
CA LEU A 110 -6.92 -8.16 13.08
C LEU A 110 -8.13 -8.98 13.60
N ALA A 111 -7.91 -10.24 13.99
CA ALA A 111 -8.96 -11.16 14.41
C ALA A 111 -9.95 -10.65 15.49
N PRO A 112 -9.56 -9.82 16.48
CA PRO A 112 -10.50 -9.27 17.46
C PRO A 112 -11.48 -8.23 16.89
N HIS A 113 -11.16 -7.63 15.74
CA HIS A 113 -11.94 -6.54 15.17
C HIS A 113 -12.99 -7.06 14.18
N ARG A 114 -14.18 -6.46 14.23
CA ARG A 114 -15.28 -6.79 13.30
C ARG A 114 -15.05 -6.21 11.91
N GLU A 115 -14.48 -5.02 11.87
CA GLU A 115 -14.08 -4.32 10.66
C GLU A 115 -12.55 -4.20 10.69
N SER A 116 -11.90 -4.54 9.59
CA SER A 116 -10.45 -4.49 9.53
C SER A 116 -9.92 -4.18 8.13
N THR A 117 -8.71 -3.63 8.07
CA THR A 117 -7.99 -3.36 6.83
C THR A 117 -6.59 -3.94 6.89
N LEU A 118 -6.30 -4.80 5.92
CA LEU A 118 -4.96 -5.31 5.62
C LEU A 118 -4.42 -4.56 4.41
N LEU A 119 -3.44 -3.70 4.65
CA LEU A 119 -2.75 -2.94 3.60
C LEU A 119 -1.47 -3.67 3.22
N VAL A 120 -1.35 -4.09 1.96
CA VAL A 120 -0.15 -4.69 1.38
C VAL A 120 0.51 -3.69 0.45
N THR A 121 1.75 -3.30 0.72
CA THR A 121 2.48 -2.33 -0.13
C THR A 121 3.75 -2.93 -0.71
N ASN A 122 4.13 -2.45 -1.90
CA ASN A 122 5.38 -2.74 -2.57
C ASN A 122 5.58 -4.21 -2.97
N LEU A 123 4.49 -4.98 -3.11
CA LEU A 123 4.57 -6.39 -3.50
C LEU A 123 5.16 -6.56 -4.91
N ARG A 124 4.73 -5.69 -5.83
CA ARG A 124 5.21 -5.69 -7.22
C ARG A 124 6.70 -5.39 -7.31
N PRO A 125 7.24 -4.27 -6.81
CA PRO A 125 8.69 -4.02 -6.90
C PRO A 125 9.54 -5.04 -6.13
N ALA A 126 8.98 -5.73 -5.12
CA ALA A 126 9.69 -6.79 -4.42
C ALA A 126 9.89 -8.06 -5.28
N LEU A 127 8.91 -8.45 -6.10
CA LEU A 127 8.95 -9.66 -6.93
C LEU A 127 9.34 -9.37 -8.40
N LEU A 128 9.00 -8.18 -8.87
CA LEU A 128 9.25 -7.64 -10.22
C LEU A 128 9.99 -6.30 -10.09
N PRO A 129 11.27 -6.30 -9.66
CA PRO A 129 12.03 -5.06 -9.56
C PRO A 129 12.23 -4.43 -10.94
N PRO A 130 12.05 -3.11 -11.09
CA PRO A 130 12.04 -2.42 -12.39
C PRO A 130 13.37 -2.53 -13.13
N GLU A 131 14.48 -2.67 -12.40
CA GLU A 131 15.83 -2.81 -12.95
C GLU A 131 16.11 -4.20 -13.56
N LYS A 132 15.27 -5.20 -13.27
CA LYS A 132 15.46 -6.56 -13.76
C LYS A 132 14.43 -6.89 -14.84
N ARG A 133 14.84 -7.71 -15.81
CA ARG A 133 13.94 -8.22 -16.85
C ARG A 133 12.72 -8.89 -16.24
N ALA A 134 11.53 -8.44 -16.66
CA ALA A 134 10.26 -9.11 -16.39
C ALA A 134 10.19 -10.40 -17.22
N THR A 135 10.51 -11.53 -16.59
CA THR A 135 10.37 -12.85 -17.21
C THR A 135 8.98 -13.40 -16.93
N VAL A 136 8.47 -14.29 -17.80
CA VAL A 136 7.20 -15.00 -17.59
C VAL A 136 7.18 -15.69 -16.21
N ARG A 137 8.32 -16.21 -15.77
CA ARG A 137 8.47 -16.81 -14.45
C ARG A 137 8.21 -15.80 -13.31
N ARG A 138 8.82 -14.62 -13.34
CA ARG A 138 8.60 -13.62 -12.28
C ARG A 138 7.18 -13.07 -12.29
N GLN A 139 6.58 -12.93 -13.46
CA GLN A 139 5.19 -12.52 -13.57
C GLN A 139 4.27 -13.54 -12.90
N ARG A 140 4.50 -14.85 -13.14
CA ARG A 140 3.82 -15.93 -12.42
C ARG A 140 4.08 -15.88 -10.92
N GLU A 141 5.32 -15.69 -10.47
CA GLU A 141 5.64 -15.56 -9.04
C GLU A 141 4.87 -14.41 -8.37
N TYR A 142 4.69 -13.27 -9.06
CA TYR A 142 3.86 -12.16 -8.58
C TYR A 142 2.36 -12.50 -8.53
N GLU A 143 1.83 -13.15 -9.56
CA GLU A 143 0.43 -13.59 -9.61
C GLU A 143 0.13 -14.66 -8.55
N ASP A 144 1.03 -15.61 -8.37
CA ASP A 144 0.95 -16.65 -7.34
C ASP A 144 0.98 -16.03 -5.94
N ALA A 145 1.83 -15.02 -5.72
CA ALA A 145 1.85 -14.29 -4.45
C ALA A 145 0.54 -13.54 -4.18
N LEU A 146 -0.05 -12.88 -5.20
CA LEU A 146 -1.34 -12.22 -5.07
C LEU A 146 -2.46 -13.22 -4.73
N ALA A 147 -2.53 -14.34 -5.47
CA ALA A 147 -3.51 -15.40 -5.22
C ALA A 147 -3.33 -15.98 -3.81
N TYR A 148 -2.09 -16.29 -3.42
CA TYR A 148 -1.76 -16.79 -2.10
C TYR A 148 -2.24 -15.85 -0.98
N ILE A 149 -1.98 -14.55 -1.09
CA ILE A 149 -2.39 -13.58 -0.07
C ILE A 149 -3.92 -13.53 0.01
N ARG A 150 -4.61 -13.48 -1.13
CA ARG A 150 -6.09 -13.48 -1.18
C ARG A 150 -6.67 -14.73 -0.52
N ASP A 151 -6.16 -15.90 -0.86
CA ASP A 151 -6.62 -17.19 -0.32
C ASP A 151 -6.32 -17.30 1.17
N LEU A 152 -5.12 -16.89 1.60
CA LEU A 152 -4.73 -16.90 3.01
C LEU A 152 -5.64 -15.99 3.84
N THR A 153 -5.88 -14.77 3.35
CA THR A 153 -6.75 -13.82 4.02
C THR A 153 -8.19 -14.34 4.07
N ALA A 154 -8.75 -14.81 2.96
CA ALA A 154 -10.10 -15.37 2.93
C ALA A 154 -10.27 -16.58 3.87
N ALA A 155 -9.27 -17.47 3.95
CA ALA A 155 -9.30 -18.63 4.83
C ALA A 155 -9.15 -18.31 6.32
N ARG A 156 -8.73 -17.08 6.67
CA ARG A 156 -8.45 -16.67 8.06
C ARG A 156 -9.38 -15.59 8.57
N THR A 157 -10.13 -14.93 7.70
CA THR A 157 -11.19 -14.01 8.09
C THR A 157 -12.43 -14.78 8.54
N ALA A 158 -12.97 -14.42 9.70
CA ALA A 158 -14.22 -15.02 10.19
C ALA A 158 -15.39 -14.62 9.26
N PRO A 159 -16.40 -15.49 9.03
CA PRO A 159 -17.53 -15.16 8.17
C PRO A 159 -18.32 -13.90 8.58
N SER A 160 -18.23 -13.53 9.86
CA SER A 160 -18.90 -12.37 10.44
C SER A 160 -18.00 -11.13 10.57
N ALA A 161 -16.80 -11.16 9.99
CA ALA A 161 -15.86 -10.05 9.97
C ALA A 161 -15.78 -9.46 8.56
N ASP A 162 -15.76 -8.15 8.46
CA ASP A 162 -15.48 -7.42 7.23
C ASP A 162 -13.99 -7.10 7.19
N LEU A 163 -13.24 -7.83 6.37
CA LEU A 163 -11.82 -7.57 6.15
C LEU A 163 -11.59 -7.05 4.74
N ARG A 164 -11.06 -5.84 4.67
CA ARG A 164 -10.64 -5.19 3.43
C ARG A 164 -9.18 -5.46 3.15
N LEU A 165 -8.91 -6.04 1.98
CA LEU A 165 -7.55 -6.30 1.49
C LEU A 165 -7.20 -5.30 0.39
N LEU A 166 -6.16 -4.52 0.61
CA LEU A 166 -5.68 -3.49 -0.34
C LEU A 166 -4.26 -3.85 -0.78
N PHE A 167 -3.98 -3.76 -2.09
CA PHE A 167 -2.66 -3.96 -2.68
C PHE A 167 -2.18 -2.65 -3.32
N LEU A 168 -0.97 -2.22 -2.97
CA LEU A 168 -0.28 -1.04 -3.47
C LEU A 168 1.10 -1.39 -4.04
#